data_AF-A0A7R7VGE5-F1
#
_entry.id   AF-A0A7R7VGE5-F1
#
_cell.length_a   1.000
_cell.length_b   1.000
_cell.length_c   1.000
_cell.angle_alpha   90.00
_cell.angle_beta   90.00
_cell.angle_gamma   90.00
#
_symmetry.space_group_name_H-M   'P 1'
#
loop_
_entity.id
_entity.type
_entity.pdbx_description
1 polymer ?
#
loop_
_entity_poly.entity_id
_entity_poly.type
_entity_poly.pdbx_seq_one_letter_code
_entity_poly.pdbx_strand_id
1 'polypeptide(L)'
;MQDIHPVDLYRIHSDDRAIYTNVNDVIKHIESKLQEYVIEGGTQYIAITNVTNKSFQEFNKKREQIRPHSPRVRFFREQETMIIKFRDNIHATVEGMLHNAFLTKLTELGIEEKVLMSVGAAMQSLPELKIQPDLSYLPYQTRTLNEYPSFVVGVGDMDCLHRLQLDTRLWLENSHGTKVALLMAICTESKELLFEVWQSKDNTVECVQHIRVNNTANEATDAPLSLSLGLLFDELPVIPGLTLESSISLSAQDLGKFEKDIFSYMVVNRQK
;
A
#
# COMPACT_ATOMS: atom_id res chain seq x y z
N MET A 1 5.36 -11.64 16.96
CA MET A 1 4.50 -12.17 15.87
C MET A 1 5.01 -13.49 15.29
N GLN A 2 6.08 -14.10 15.85
CA GLN A 2 6.87 -15.15 15.19
C GLN A 2 6.23 -16.56 15.15
N ASP A 3 5.11 -16.82 15.83
CA ASP A 3 4.54 -18.18 15.93
C ASP A 3 3.29 -18.43 15.07
N ILE A 4 2.71 -17.40 14.43
CA ILE A 4 1.47 -17.56 13.64
C ILE A 4 1.82 -17.70 12.16
N HIS A 5 1.37 -18.80 11.54
CA HIS A 5 1.59 -19.03 10.11
C HIS A 5 0.95 -17.91 9.26
N PRO A 6 1.60 -17.39 8.20
CA PRO A 6 1.11 -16.26 7.42
C PRO A 6 -0.32 -16.43 6.89
N VAL A 7 -0.70 -17.65 6.51
CA VAL A 7 -2.07 -17.98 6.07
C VAL A 7 -3.11 -17.63 7.14
N ASP A 8 -2.82 -17.93 8.41
CA ASP A 8 -3.73 -17.68 9.52
C ASP A 8 -3.65 -16.22 9.97
N LEU A 9 -2.43 -15.65 9.94
CA LEU A 9 -2.19 -14.24 10.21
C LEU A 9 -2.99 -13.33 9.27
N TYR A 10 -3.03 -13.64 7.98
CA TYR A 10 -3.83 -12.92 6.99
C TYR A 10 -5.29 -13.38 6.90
N ARG A 11 -5.67 -14.45 7.62
CA ARG A 11 -7.01 -15.05 7.58
C ARG A 11 -7.44 -15.36 6.15
N ILE A 12 -6.60 -16.05 5.39
CA ILE A 12 -6.90 -16.41 4.00
C ILE A 12 -7.87 -17.59 3.99
N HIS A 13 -8.98 -17.50 3.24
CA HIS A 13 -9.97 -18.57 3.14
C HIS A 13 -9.37 -19.82 2.47
N SER A 14 -9.88 -21.02 2.75
CA SER A 14 -9.34 -22.27 2.17
C SER A 14 -9.33 -22.26 0.65
N ASP A 15 -10.35 -21.67 0.04
CA ASP A 15 -10.55 -21.64 -1.42
C ASP A 15 -9.59 -20.67 -2.13
N ASP A 16 -8.89 -19.86 -1.34
CA ASP A 16 -7.91 -18.86 -1.76
C ASP A 16 -6.49 -19.26 -1.36
N ARG A 17 -6.31 -20.53 -0.99
CA ARG A 17 -5.02 -21.15 -0.70
C ARG A 17 -4.64 -22.10 -1.83
N ALA A 18 -3.37 -22.08 -2.22
CA ALA A 18 -2.79 -23.09 -3.07
C ALA A 18 -1.42 -23.54 -2.56
N ILE A 19 -0.93 -24.64 -3.11
CA ILE A 19 0.40 -25.18 -2.85
C ILE A 19 1.24 -24.95 -4.10
N TYR A 20 2.46 -24.49 -3.93
CA TYR A 20 3.40 -24.35 -5.04
C TYR A 20 3.74 -25.73 -5.61
N THR A 21 3.46 -25.92 -6.90
CA THR A 21 3.84 -27.12 -7.65
C THR A 21 4.99 -26.78 -8.60
N ASN A 22 4.74 -25.87 -9.54
CA ASN A 22 5.72 -25.25 -10.41
C ASN A 22 5.26 -23.83 -10.77
N VAL A 23 6.18 -23.04 -11.31
CA VAL A 23 5.89 -21.62 -11.57
C VAL A 23 4.77 -21.41 -12.58
N ASN A 24 4.62 -22.26 -13.60
CA ASN A 24 3.63 -22.04 -14.65
C ASN A 24 2.21 -22.28 -14.12
N ASP A 25 2.02 -23.32 -13.31
CA ASP A 25 0.72 -23.63 -12.70
C ASP A 25 0.33 -22.56 -11.68
N VAL A 26 1.30 -22.09 -10.88
CA VAL A 26 1.06 -20.99 -9.93
C VAL A 26 0.70 -19.69 -10.67
N ILE A 27 1.39 -19.35 -11.75
CA ILE A 27 1.04 -18.18 -12.58
C ILE A 27 -0.39 -18.31 -13.13
N LYS A 28 -0.75 -19.46 -13.71
CA LYS A 28 -2.11 -19.69 -14.22
C LYS A 28 -3.18 -19.57 -13.12
N HIS A 29 -2.90 -20.10 -11.93
CA HIS A 29 -3.80 -19.98 -10.79
C HIS A 29 -3.98 -18.51 -10.37
N ILE A 30 -2.89 -17.75 -10.29
CA ILE A 30 -2.91 -16.31 -9.97
C ILE A 30 -3.68 -15.53 -11.03
N GLU A 31 -3.49 -15.83 -12.31
CA GLU A 31 -4.24 -15.20 -13.41
C GLU A 31 -5.74 -15.50 -13.31
N SER A 32 -6.10 -16.76 -13.04
CA SER A 32 -7.51 -17.15 -12.82
C SER A 32 -8.13 -16.39 -11.65
N LYS A 33 -7.43 -16.33 -10.51
CA LYS A 33 -7.91 -15.63 -9.30
C LYS A 33 -7.95 -14.11 -9.50
N LEU A 34 -7.05 -13.55 -10.29
CA LEU A 34 -7.10 -12.14 -10.68
C LEU A 34 -8.31 -11.85 -11.56
N GLN A 35 -8.68 -12.74 -12.49
CA GLN A 35 -9.91 -12.57 -13.27
C GLN A 35 -11.16 -12.66 -12.39
N GLU A 36 -11.21 -13.62 -11.45
CA GLU A 36 -12.29 -13.73 -10.46
C GLU A 36 -12.42 -12.44 -9.64
N TYR A 37 -11.30 -11.89 -9.14
CA TYR A 37 -11.26 -10.62 -8.42
C TYR A 37 -11.82 -9.45 -9.27
N VAL A 38 -11.36 -9.33 -10.51
CA VAL A 38 -11.70 -8.19 -11.38
C VAL A 38 -13.14 -8.25 -11.91
N ILE A 39 -13.66 -9.44 -12.22
CA ILE A 39 -14.93 -9.61 -12.93
C ILE A 39 -16.06 -10.02 -11.97
N GLU A 40 -15.76 -10.92 -11.04
CA GLU A 40 -16.75 -11.60 -10.20
C GLU A 40 -16.78 -11.04 -8.77
N GLY A 41 -15.85 -10.14 -8.42
CA GLY A 41 -15.71 -9.61 -7.06
C GLY A 41 -15.11 -10.63 -6.09
N GLY A 42 -14.23 -11.51 -6.59
CA GLY A 42 -13.50 -12.49 -5.78
C GLY A 42 -12.57 -11.87 -4.72
N THR A 43 -11.81 -12.69 -4.00
CA THR A 43 -10.88 -12.18 -2.97
C THR A 43 -9.78 -11.28 -3.56
N GLN A 44 -9.38 -10.24 -2.82
CA GLN A 44 -8.19 -9.46 -3.16
C GLN A 44 -6.88 -10.18 -2.73
N TYR A 45 -6.93 -11.15 -1.80
CA TYR A 45 -5.75 -11.81 -1.27
C TYR A 45 -5.82 -13.34 -1.38
N ILE A 46 -4.73 -13.94 -1.83
CA ILE A 46 -4.54 -15.40 -1.84
C ILE A 46 -3.22 -15.77 -1.15
N ALA A 47 -3.08 -17.04 -0.78
CA ALA A 47 -1.84 -17.59 -0.24
C ALA A 47 -1.33 -18.78 -1.05
N ILE A 48 -0.02 -18.82 -1.29
CA ILE A 48 0.67 -19.96 -1.88
C ILE A 48 1.69 -20.48 -0.88
N THR A 49 1.58 -21.75 -0.49
CA THR A 49 2.48 -22.42 0.47
C THR A 49 3.51 -23.29 -0.25
N ASN A 50 4.50 -23.82 0.48
CA ASN A 50 5.59 -24.66 -0.06
C ASN A 50 6.46 -23.93 -1.10
N VAL A 51 6.61 -22.62 -0.93
CA VAL A 51 7.38 -21.75 -1.81
C VAL A 51 8.79 -21.59 -1.26
N THR A 52 9.72 -22.40 -1.76
CA THR A 52 11.14 -22.22 -1.43
C THR A 52 11.68 -20.88 -1.93
N ASN A 53 12.80 -20.40 -1.38
CA ASN A 53 13.50 -19.21 -1.89
C ASN A 53 13.78 -19.29 -3.40
N LYS A 54 14.15 -20.47 -3.91
CA LYS A 54 14.43 -20.69 -5.34
C LYS A 54 13.17 -20.55 -6.18
N SER A 55 12.08 -21.22 -5.75
CA SER A 55 10.76 -21.14 -6.37
C SER A 55 10.24 -19.70 -6.41
N PHE A 56 10.41 -18.95 -5.31
CA PHE A 56 10.06 -17.54 -5.25
C PHE A 56 10.84 -16.69 -6.26
N GLN A 57 12.15 -16.89 -6.41
CA GLN A 57 12.95 -16.15 -7.41
C GLN A 57 12.49 -16.44 -8.84
N GLU A 58 12.15 -17.69 -9.15
CA GLU A 58 11.62 -18.08 -10.46
C GLU A 58 10.26 -17.42 -10.72
N PHE A 59 9.36 -17.50 -9.74
CA PHE A 59 8.07 -16.84 -9.78
C PHE A 59 8.18 -15.32 -9.95
N ASN A 60 9.06 -14.67 -9.18
CA ASN A 60 9.23 -13.22 -9.20
C ASN A 60 9.69 -12.71 -10.56
N LYS A 61 10.47 -13.49 -11.32
CA LYS A 61 10.88 -13.15 -12.70
C LYS A 61 9.72 -13.23 -13.70
N LYS A 62 8.76 -14.14 -13.50
CA LYS A 62 7.65 -14.35 -14.42
C LYS A 62 6.44 -13.46 -14.11
N ARG A 63 6.16 -13.21 -12.83
CA ARG A 63 4.95 -12.49 -12.40
C ARG A 63 4.85 -11.05 -12.90
N GLU A 64 5.96 -10.41 -13.26
CA GLU A 64 5.97 -9.05 -13.83
C GLU A 64 5.26 -8.99 -15.19
N GLN A 65 5.08 -10.15 -15.83
CA GLN A 65 4.35 -10.30 -17.08
C GLN A 65 2.84 -10.43 -16.89
N ILE A 66 2.36 -10.65 -15.66
CA ILE A 66 0.92 -10.72 -15.36
C ILE A 66 0.26 -9.36 -15.66
N ARG A 67 -0.93 -9.41 -16.26
CA ARG A 67 -1.74 -8.26 -16.69
C ARG A 67 -3.13 -8.31 -16.02
N PRO A 68 -3.85 -7.18 -15.86
CA PRO A 68 -3.47 -5.82 -16.28
C PRO A 68 -2.35 -5.22 -15.42
N HIS A 69 -2.22 -5.66 -14.17
CA HIS A 69 -1.18 -5.21 -13.26
C HIS A 69 -0.56 -6.39 -12.51
N SER A 70 0.77 -6.33 -12.34
CA SER A 70 1.48 -7.34 -11.56
C SER A 70 1.04 -7.27 -10.10
N PRO A 71 0.64 -8.41 -9.49
CA PRO A 71 0.18 -8.43 -8.12
C PRO A 71 1.32 -8.11 -7.15
N ARG A 72 0.96 -7.61 -5.97
CA ARG A 72 1.91 -7.29 -4.91
C ARG A 72 2.15 -8.53 -4.06
N VAL A 73 3.41 -8.85 -3.81
CA VAL A 73 3.78 -10.11 -3.17
C VAL A 73 4.49 -9.85 -1.85
N ARG A 74 4.08 -10.61 -0.84
CA ARG A 74 4.80 -10.78 0.41
C ARG A 74 5.32 -12.21 0.47
N PHE A 75 6.58 -12.39 0.79
CA PHE A 75 7.19 -13.72 0.89
C PHE A 75 7.87 -13.92 2.24
N PHE A 76 7.25 -14.77 3.05
CA PHE A 76 7.69 -15.18 4.36
C PHE A 76 8.64 -16.35 4.21
N ARG A 77 9.94 -16.10 4.41
CA ARG A 77 10.98 -17.07 4.03
C ARG A 77 10.96 -18.32 4.89
N GLU A 78 10.76 -18.16 6.20
CA GLU A 78 10.80 -19.27 7.15
C GLU A 78 9.60 -20.20 6.99
N GLN A 79 8.41 -19.64 6.74
CA GLN A 79 7.18 -20.39 6.55
C GLN A 79 6.96 -20.81 5.09
N GLU A 80 7.92 -20.55 4.21
CA GLU A 80 7.87 -20.85 2.77
C GLU A 80 6.51 -20.48 2.14
N THR A 81 6.01 -19.29 2.47
CA THR A 81 4.66 -18.86 2.12
C THR A 81 4.67 -17.51 1.44
N MET A 82 3.98 -17.42 0.30
CA MET A 82 3.67 -16.17 -0.36
C MET A 82 2.24 -15.73 -0.06
N ILE A 83 2.07 -14.46 0.30
CA ILE A 83 0.77 -13.78 0.29
C ILE A 83 0.75 -12.85 -0.92
N ILE A 84 -0.27 -13.00 -1.75
CA ILE A 84 -0.41 -12.26 -3.00
C ILE A 84 -1.65 -11.38 -2.89
N LYS A 85 -1.45 -10.08 -3.12
CA LYS A 85 -2.50 -9.06 -3.18
C LYS A 85 -2.72 -8.66 -4.63
N PHE A 86 -3.96 -8.77 -5.10
CA PHE A 86 -4.36 -8.35 -6.43
C PHE A 86 -4.59 -6.84 -6.52
N ARG A 87 -4.45 -6.33 -7.74
CA ARG A 87 -4.63 -4.92 -8.08
C ARG A 87 -5.28 -4.83 -9.45
N ASP A 88 -6.39 -4.12 -9.55
CA ASP A 88 -7.08 -3.84 -10.81
C ASP A 88 -6.75 -2.41 -11.30
N ASN A 89 -7.39 -2.00 -12.41
CA ASN A 89 -7.20 -0.67 -13.00
C ASN A 89 -7.73 0.45 -12.09
N ILE A 90 -8.76 0.16 -11.29
CA ILE A 90 -9.33 1.13 -10.35
C ILE A 90 -8.28 1.46 -9.29
N HIS A 91 -7.69 0.45 -8.67
CA HIS A 91 -6.63 0.62 -7.68
C HIS A 91 -5.41 1.35 -8.26
N ALA A 92 -4.94 0.97 -9.44
CA ALA A 92 -3.81 1.66 -10.07
C ALA A 92 -4.11 3.14 -10.39
N THR A 93 -5.35 3.46 -10.77
CA THR A 93 -5.76 4.86 -10.99
C THR A 93 -5.82 5.63 -9.67
N VAL A 94 -6.41 5.04 -8.63
CA VAL A 94 -6.50 5.66 -7.29
C VAL A 94 -5.11 5.92 -6.72
N GLU A 95 -4.19 4.97 -6.85
CA GLU A 95 -2.78 5.15 -6.48
C GLU A 95 -2.16 6.37 -7.21
N GLY A 96 -2.39 6.48 -8.53
CA GLY A 96 -1.91 7.62 -9.31
C GLY A 96 -2.53 8.96 -8.88
N MET A 97 -3.82 8.97 -8.57
CA MET A 97 -4.50 10.16 -8.06
C MET A 97 -3.96 10.58 -6.69
N LEU A 98 -3.77 9.62 -5.78
CA LEU A 98 -3.22 9.86 -4.43
C LEU A 98 -1.79 10.40 -4.52
N HIS A 99 -0.98 9.81 -5.40
CA HIS A 99 0.37 10.27 -5.68
C HIS A 99 0.39 11.74 -6.15
N ASN A 100 -0.47 12.11 -7.09
CA ASN A 100 -0.57 13.49 -7.59
C ASN A 100 -1.05 14.46 -6.50
N ALA A 101 -2.01 14.07 -5.67
CA ALA A 101 -2.49 14.88 -4.56
C ALA A 101 -1.37 15.14 -3.54
N PHE A 102 -0.60 14.10 -3.21
CA PHE A 102 0.56 14.20 -2.33
C PHE A 102 1.65 15.12 -2.91
N LEU A 103 2.03 14.94 -4.19
CA LEU A 103 3.03 15.80 -4.85
C LEU A 103 2.59 17.27 -4.94
N THR A 104 1.30 17.52 -5.15
CA THR A 104 0.74 18.88 -5.15
C THR A 104 0.98 19.53 -3.79
N LYS A 105 0.65 18.84 -2.68
CA LYS A 105 0.90 19.36 -1.32
C LYS A 105 2.38 19.50 -0.99
N LEU A 106 3.21 18.58 -1.46
CA LEU A 106 4.67 18.69 -1.32
C LEU A 106 5.20 19.96 -2.01
N THR A 107 4.71 20.24 -3.22
CA THR A 107 5.09 21.42 -4.01
C THR A 107 4.57 22.72 -3.39
N GLU A 108 3.37 22.73 -2.81
CA GLU A 108 2.82 23.87 -2.06
C GLU A 108 3.72 24.27 -0.87
N LEU A 109 4.45 23.32 -0.29
CA LEU A 109 5.44 23.55 0.77
C LEU A 109 6.83 23.94 0.23
N GLY A 110 6.98 24.10 -1.08
CA GLY A 110 8.26 24.40 -1.74
C GLY A 110 9.23 23.22 -1.80
N ILE A 111 8.77 22.00 -1.50
CA ILE A 111 9.59 20.80 -1.55
C ILE A 111 9.48 20.19 -2.95
N GLU A 112 10.61 20.12 -3.65
CA GLU A 112 10.66 19.45 -4.96
C GLU A 112 10.55 17.94 -4.81
N GLU A 113 9.91 17.27 -5.79
CA GLU A 113 9.77 15.81 -5.82
C GLU A 113 11.12 15.08 -5.70
N LYS A 114 12.21 15.63 -6.25
CA LYS A 114 13.54 15.02 -6.16
C LYS A 114 14.10 14.96 -4.72
N VAL A 115 13.53 15.72 -3.78
CA VAL A 115 13.95 15.73 -2.37
C VAL A 115 13.29 14.57 -1.62
N LEU A 116 12.00 14.35 -1.85
CA LEU A 116 11.23 13.19 -1.37
C LEU A 116 10.74 12.38 -2.57
N MET A 117 11.64 11.58 -3.12
CA MET A 117 11.48 10.93 -4.40
C MET A 117 10.53 9.74 -4.30
N SER A 118 9.59 9.65 -5.24
CA SER A 118 8.82 8.43 -5.44
C SER A 118 9.73 7.34 -6.03
N VAL A 119 9.89 6.24 -5.29
CA VAL A 119 10.70 5.07 -5.72
C VAL A 119 9.83 3.89 -6.14
N GLY A 120 8.52 4.13 -6.27
CA GLY A 120 7.55 3.19 -6.84
C GLY A 120 7.24 2.01 -5.93
N ALA A 121 7.10 0.83 -6.53
CA ALA A 121 6.59 -0.39 -5.89
C ALA A 121 7.62 -1.55 -5.91
N ALA A 122 8.91 -1.23 -5.89
CA ALA A 122 9.97 -2.23 -5.93
C ALA A 122 9.90 -3.18 -4.73
N MET A 123 10.32 -4.44 -4.96
CA MET A 123 10.41 -5.46 -3.90
C MET A 123 11.54 -5.11 -2.94
N GLN A 124 11.21 -4.94 -1.66
CA GLN A 124 12.18 -4.75 -0.59
C GLN A 124 12.45 -6.07 0.12
N SER A 125 13.71 -6.28 0.50
CA SER A 125 14.12 -7.43 1.31
C SER A 125 14.29 -6.96 2.76
N LEU A 126 13.36 -7.35 3.62
CA LEU A 126 13.46 -7.25 5.07
C LEU A 126 14.12 -8.54 5.62
N PRO A 127 14.55 -8.60 6.90
CA PRO A 127 15.25 -9.75 7.44
C PRO A 127 14.54 -11.10 7.22
N GLU A 128 13.26 -11.19 7.58
CA GLU A 128 12.48 -12.44 7.49
C GLU A 128 11.47 -12.45 6.31
N LEU A 129 11.20 -11.27 5.74
CA LEU A 129 10.16 -11.02 4.76
C LEU A 129 10.69 -10.35 3.49
N LYS A 130 10.14 -10.67 2.32
CA LYS A 130 10.18 -9.77 1.15
C LYS A 130 8.81 -9.15 0.95
N ILE A 131 8.72 -7.85 0.70
CA ILE A 131 7.45 -7.13 0.61
C ILE A 131 7.50 -6.01 -0.43
N GLN A 132 6.36 -5.68 -1.03
CA GLN A 132 6.19 -4.56 -1.95
C GLN A 132 5.15 -3.56 -1.43
N PRO A 133 5.42 -2.26 -1.51
CA PRO A 133 4.41 -1.25 -1.25
C PRO A 133 3.55 -1.02 -2.51
N ASP A 134 2.43 -0.31 -2.35
CA ASP A 134 1.68 0.15 -3.53
C ASP A 134 2.33 1.42 -4.10
N LEU A 135 2.69 2.36 -3.21
CA LEU A 135 3.58 3.50 -3.48
C LEU A 135 4.62 3.63 -2.37
N SER A 136 5.78 4.19 -2.68
CA SER A 136 6.78 4.50 -1.66
C SER A 136 7.63 5.71 -2.01
N TYR A 137 8.08 6.39 -0.96
CA TYR A 137 8.82 7.64 -1.04
C TYR A 137 10.05 7.59 -0.14
N LEU A 138 11.13 8.17 -0.64
CA LEU A 138 12.45 8.13 -0.04
C LEU A 138 13.07 9.52 -0.03
N PRO A 139 13.64 9.98 1.11
CA PRO A 139 14.41 11.21 1.16
C PRO A 139 15.72 11.01 0.39
N TYR A 140 15.72 11.36 -0.89
CA TYR A 140 16.78 10.99 -1.84
C TYR A 140 18.13 11.67 -1.56
N GLN A 141 18.11 12.76 -0.80
CA GLN A 141 19.34 13.47 -0.42
C GLN A 141 20.11 12.75 0.69
N THR A 142 19.41 11.97 1.54
CA THR A 142 19.99 11.28 2.69
C THR A 142 20.04 9.77 2.51
N ARG A 143 19.26 9.21 1.60
CA ARG A 143 19.19 7.77 1.34
C ARG A 143 19.45 7.41 -0.12
N THR A 144 20.05 6.25 -0.31
CA THR A 144 20.25 5.59 -1.60
C THR A 144 19.00 4.79 -2.00
N LEU A 145 18.85 4.50 -3.30
CA LEU A 145 17.72 3.70 -3.82
C LEU A 145 17.67 2.25 -3.29
N ASN A 146 18.71 1.78 -2.62
CA ASN A 146 18.77 0.44 -2.02
C ASN A 146 18.31 0.44 -0.56
N GLU A 147 18.09 1.61 0.05
CA GLU A 147 17.59 1.73 1.41
C GLU A 147 16.06 1.71 1.46
N TYR A 148 15.53 1.47 2.66
CA TYR A 148 14.08 1.46 2.85
C TYR A 148 13.49 2.85 2.64
N PRO A 149 12.28 2.95 2.05
CA PRO A 149 11.56 4.22 1.99
C PRO A 149 11.23 4.71 3.40
N SER A 150 11.14 6.04 3.60
CA SER A 150 10.67 6.61 4.86
C SER A 150 9.14 6.52 4.97
N PHE A 151 8.47 6.53 3.82
CA PHE A 151 7.02 6.57 3.70
C PHE A 151 6.53 5.57 2.66
N VAL A 152 5.55 4.77 3.05
CA VAL A 152 4.88 3.81 2.16
C VAL A 152 3.38 4.04 2.15
N VAL A 153 2.74 3.66 1.04
CA VAL A 153 1.29 3.71 0.90
C VAL A 153 0.77 2.32 0.54
N GLY A 154 -0.34 1.93 1.17
CA GLY A 154 -1.14 0.76 0.81
C GLY A 154 -2.55 1.17 0.44
N VAL A 155 -3.06 0.69 -0.70
CA VAL A 155 -4.41 0.97 -1.21
C VAL A 155 -5.16 -0.35 -1.42
N GLY A 156 -6.35 -0.53 -0.88
CA GLY A 156 -7.11 -1.77 -1.12
C GLY A 156 -8.59 -1.65 -0.82
N ASP A 157 -9.27 -2.79 -0.90
CA ASP A 157 -10.70 -2.87 -0.61
C ASP A 157 -10.95 -2.83 0.91
N MET A 158 -12.04 -2.18 1.32
CA MET A 158 -12.40 -2.06 2.74
C MET A 158 -12.66 -3.40 3.41
N ASP A 159 -13.15 -4.40 2.68
CA ASP A 159 -13.33 -5.77 3.18
C ASP A 159 -12.00 -6.45 3.55
N CYS A 160 -10.89 -5.95 3.01
CA CYS A 160 -9.54 -6.40 3.32
C CYS A 160 -8.80 -5.50 4.32
N LEU A 161 -9.50 -4.61 5.03
CA LEU A 161 -8.88 -3.64 5.95
C LEU A 161 -7.89 -4.26 6.93
N HIS A 162 -8.26 -5.36 7.59
CA HIS A 162 -7.37 -6.07 8.52
C HIS A 162 -6.04 -6.52 7.86
N ARG A 163 -6.09 -6.98 6.60
CA ARG A 163 -4.92 -7.42 5.84
C ARG A 163 -4.06 -6.23 5.41
N LEU A 164 -4.69 -5.12 5.02
CA LEU A 164 -3.99 -3.87 4.73
C LEU A 164 -3.28 -3.31 5.97
N GLN A 165 -3.95 -3.32 7.13
CA GLN A 165 -3.35 -2.90 8.40
C GLN A 165 -2.18 -3.80 8.81
N LEU A 166 -2.27 -5.09 8.53
CA LEU A 166 -1.15 -6.01 8.73
C LEU A 166 0.03 -5.67 7.82
N ASP A 167 -0.19 -5.46 6.53
CA ASP A 167 0.86 -5.04 5.59
C ASP A 167 1.55 -3.75 6.05
N THR A 168 0.77 -2.76 6.50
CA THR A 168 1.28 -1.51 7.06
C THR A 168 2.16 -1.75 8.28
N ARG A 169 1.72 -2.57 9.24
CA ARG A 169 2.52 -2.92 10.41
C ARG A 169 3.81 -3.64 10.04
N LEU A 170 3.76 -4.58 9.10
CA LEU A 170 4.94 -5.30 8.64
C LEU A 170 6.03 -4.34 8.13
N TRP A 171 5.66 -3.30 7.37
CA TRP A 171 6.60 -2.25 6.97
C TRP A 171 7.23 -1.51 8.15
N LEU A 172 6.40 -1.06 9.09
CA LEU A 172 6.81 -0.22 10.22
C LEU A 172 7.59 -0.97 11.30
N GLU A 173 7.34 -2.27 11.45
CA GLU A 173 8.01 -3.13 12.43
C GLU A 173 9.32 -3.73 11.91
N ASN A 174 9.39 -4.04 10.60
CA ASN A 174 10.50 -4.84 10.04
C ASN A 174 11.46 -4.02 9.17
N SER A 175 11.13 -2.77 8.85
CA SER A 175 12.07 -1.88 8.17
C SER A 175 12.71 -0.92 9.18
N HIS A 176 14.04 -0.80 9.13
CA HIS A 176 14.75 0.14 10.00
C HIS A 176 14.58 1.60 9.56
N GLY A 177 14.04 1.84 8.37
CA GLY A 177 13.94 3.16 7.74
C GLY A 177 12.52 3.69 7.53
N THR A 178 11.48 2.85 7.44
CA THR A 178 10.10 3.34 7.25
C THR A 178 9.54 3.80 8.58
N LYS A 179 9.09 5.06 8.63
CA LYS A 179 8.57 5.70 9.84
C LYS A 179 7.08 5.99 9.75
N VAL A 180 6.55 6.11 8.53
CA VAL A 180 5.13 6.39 8.27
C VAL A 180 4.59 5.45 7.21
N ALA A 181 3.35 5.02 7.39
CA ALA A 181 2.58 4.34 6.37
C ALA A 181 1.19 4.97 6.27
N LEU A 182 0.75 5.24 5.05
CA LEU A 182 -0.62 5.65 4.75
C LEU A 182 -1.39 4.46 4.19
N LEU A 183 -2.45 4.06 4.87
CA LEU A 183 -3.40 3.09 4.38
C LEU A 183 -4.60 3.83 3.82
N MET A 184 -5.05 3.44 2.62
CA MET A 184 -6.31 3.87 2.02
C MET A 184 -7.16 2.63 1.70
N ALA A 185 -8.35 2.57 2.28
CA ALA A 185 -9.33 1.51 2.04
C ALA A 185 -10.56 2.08 1.34
N ILE A 186 -11.06 1.37 0.33
CA ILE A 186 -12.14 1.82 -0.55
C ILE A 186 -13.34 0.89 -0.38
N CYS A 187 -14.52 1.45 -0.11
CA CYS A 187 -15.78 0.72 -0.24
C CYS A 187 -16.55 1.28 -1.42
N THR A 188 -16.61 0.50 -2.50
CA THR A 188 -17.27 0.96 -3.75
C THR A 188 -18.80 0.98 -3.63
N GLU A 189 -19.38 0.11 -2.79
CA GLU A 189 -20.84 0.04 -2.60
C GLU A 189 -21.38 1.26 -1.86
N SER A 190 -20.77 1.60 -0.72
CA SER A 190 -21.18 2.76 0.10
C SER A 190 -20.59 4.09 -0.39
N LYS A 191 -19.68 4.06 -1.38
CA LYS A 191 -18.88 5.22 -1.82
C LYS A 191 -18.16 5.87 -0.64
N GLU A 192 -17.40 5.05 0.07
CA GLU A 192 -16.66 5.46 1.26
C GLU A 192 -15.15 5.25 1.07
N LEU A 193 -14.38 6.22 1.55
CA LEU A 193 -12.94 6.10 1.70
C LEU A 193 -12.58 6.11 3.18
N LEU A 194 -11.69 5.22 3.56
CA LEU A 194 -11.03 5.23 4.86
C LEU A 194 -9.55 5.48 4.65
N PHE A 195 -8.99 6.43 5.40
CA PHE A 195 -7.57 6.66 5.50
C PHE A 195 -7.09 6.36 6.92
N GLU A 196 -5.96 5.67 7.04
CA GLU A 196 -5.27 5.51 8.31
C GLU A 196 -3.81 5.92 8.17
N VAL A 197 -3.33 6.76 9.09
CA VAL A 197 -1.91 7.09 9.21
C VAL A 197 -1.34 6.27 10.34
N TRP A 198 -0.36 5.44 10.01
CA TRP A 198 0.38 4.63 10.96
C TRP A 198 1.81 5.13 11.08
N GLN A 199 2.35 5.10 12.29
CA GLN A 199 3.72 5.53 12.55
C GLN A 199 4.48 4.52 13.41
N SER A 200 5.81 4.52 13.25
CA SER A 200 6.74 3.79 14.13
C SER A 200 7.51 4.80 14.98
N LYS A 201 7.22 4.83 16.28
CA LYS A 201 7.90 5.70 17.26
C LYS A 201 8.33 4.87 18.46
N ASP A 202 9.60 4.97 18.85
CA ASP A 202 10.16 4.25 20.00
C ASP A 202 9.90 2.72 19.96
N ASN A 203 10.03 2.12 18.76
CA ASN A 203 9.72 0.71 18.46
C ASN A 203 8.25 0.30 18.70
N THR A 204 7.35 1.27 18.83
CA THR A 204 5.91 1.05 18.90
C THR A 204 5.27 1.47 17.59
N VAL A 205 4.44 0.59 17.04
CA VAL A 205 3.66 0.86 15.83
C VAL A 205 2.21 1.12 16.22
N GLU A 206 1.70 2.29 15.84
CA GLU A 206 0.35 2.73 16.19
C GLU A 206 -0.32 3.45 15.01
N CYS A 207 -1.65 3.35 14.97
CA CYS A 207 -2.49 4.17 14.10
C CYS A 207 -2.78 5.49 14.83
N VAL A 208 -2.31 6.60 14.27
CA VAL A 208 -2.44 7.94 14.89
C VAL A 208 -3.55 8.79 14.29
N GLN A 209 -4.01 8.45 13.09
CA GLN A 209 -5.13 9.13 12.46
C GLN A 209 -6.01 8.10 11.74
N HIS A 210 -7.31 8.31 11.82
CA HIS A 210 -8.33 7.49 11.19
C HIS A 210 -9.37 8.44 10.60
N ILE A 211 -9.37 8.62 9.27
CA ILE A 211 -10.22 9.59 8.59
C ILE A 211 -11.18 8.84 7.68
N ARG A 212 -12.48 9.07 7.85
CA ARG A 212 -13.50 8.54 6.92
C ARG A 212 -14.10 9.66 6.10
N VAL A 213 -14.25 9.39 4.81
CA VAL A 213 -14.85 10.30 3.84
C VAL A 213 -16.04 9.59 3.20
N ASN A 214 -17.22 10.17 3.33
CA ASN A 214 -18.43 9.67 2.69
C ASN A 214 -19.16 10.80 1.94
N ASN A 215 -19.85 10.43 0.87
CA ASN A 215 -20.59 11.37 0.04
C ASN A 215 -21.89 11.86 0.72
N THR A 216 -22.45 11.08 1.65
CA THR A 216 -23.75 11.37 2.27
C THR A 216 -23.71 12.55 3.24
N ALA A 217 -22.55 12.89 3.82
CA ALA A 217 -22.42 14.04 4.72
C ALA A 217 -21.65 15.24 4.12
N ASN A 218 -21.01 15.11 2.94
CA ASN A 218 -19.99 16.07 2.46
C ASN A 218 -18.87 16.34 3.48
N GLU A 219 -18.68 15.45 4.46
CA GLU A 219 -17.79 15.67 5.60
C GLU A 219 -16.80 14.53 5.69
N ALA A 220 -15.51 14.88 5.68
CA ALA A 220 -14.46 13.99 6.12
C ALA A 220 -14.41 14.06 7.66
N THR A 221 -14.77 12.98 8.33
CA THR A 221 -14.67 12.86 9.79
C THR A 221 -13.21 12.77 10.22
N ASP A 222 -12.84 13.46 11.30
CA ASP A 222 -11.49 13.50 11.87
C ASP A 222 -10.39 14.02 10.91
N ALA A 223 -10.79 14.81 9.90
CA ALA A 223 -9.89 15.56 9.04
C ALA A 223 -9.26 16.75 9.79
N PRO A 224 -8.08 17.25 9.35
CA PRO A 224 -7.35 16.88 8.13
C PRO A 224 -6.56 15.58 8.26
N LEU A 225 -6.26 14.95 7.11
CA LEU A 225 -5.19 13.94 7.03
C LEU A 225 -3.85 14.68 7.03
N SER A 226 -3.00 14.40 8.00
CA SER A 226 -1.70 15.06 8.20
C SER A 226 -0.54 14.06 8.17
N LEU A 227 0.56 14.40 7.50
CA LEU A 227 1.80 13.63 7.49
C LEU A 227 2.93 14.53 7.95
N SER A 228 3.48 14.28 9.15
CA SER A 228 4.58 15.06 9.73
C SER A 228 5.83 14.95 8.86
N LEU A 229 6.40 16.09 8.46
CA LEU A 229 7.63 16.13 7.67
C LEU A 229 8.81 15.54 8.45
N GLY A 230 8.84 15.69 9.79
CA GLY A 230 9.87 15.09 10.64
C GLY A 230 9.89 13.56 10.63
N LEU A 231 8.85 12.90 10.12
CA LEU A 231 8.83 11.45 9.91
C LEU A 231 9.09 11.06 8.44
N LEU A 232 8.88 11.98 7.50
CA LEU A 232 9.11 11.74 6.07
C LEU A 232 10.59 11.92 5.68
N PHE A 233 11.32 12.75 6.42
CA PHE A 233 12.71 13.09 6.16
C PHE A 233 13.62 12.65 7.31
N ASP A 234 14.82 12.16 6.97
CA ASP A 234 15.88 11.99 7.98
C ASP A 234 16.45 13.34 8.41
N GLU A 235 16.61 14.24 7.43
CA GLU A 235 17.00 15.63 7.60
C GLU A 235 16.09 16.50 6.74
N LEU A 236 15.48 17.53 7.34
CA LEU A 236 14.59 18.40 6.60
C LEU A 236 15.35 19.24 5.56
N PRO A 237 14.77 19.45 4.37
CA PRO A 237 15.32 20.40 3.41
C PRO A 237 15.30 21.82 3.99
N VAL A 238 16.34 22.60 3.67
CA VAL A 238 16.48 23.99 4.11
C VAL A 238 15.52 24.88 3.30
N ILE A 239 14.29 25.01 3.79
CA ILE A 239 13.23 25.83 3.18
C ILE A 239 12.73 26.84 4.22
N PRO A 240 12.67 28.15 3.90
CA PRO A 240 12.20 29.15 4.86
C PRO A 240 10.81 28.85 5.41
N GLY A 241 10.69 28.84 6.75
CA GLY A 241 9.42 28.61 7.45
C GLY A 241 9.04 27.13 7.63
N LEU A 242 9.80 26.19 7.07
CA LEU A 242 9.59 24.76 7.25
C LEU A 242 10.26 24.28 8.56
N THR A 243 9.55 23.51 9.37
CA THR A 243 10.05 22.94 10.63
C THR A 243 9.69 21.46 10.73
N LEU A 244 10.23 20.74 11.73
CA LEU A 244 9.88 19.33 11.97
C LEU A 244 8.39 19.13 12.34
N GLU A 245 7.78 20.18 12.89
CA GLU A 245 6.35 20.22 13.20
C GLU A 245 5.47 20.52 11.97
N SER A 246 6.08 20.92 10.85
CA SER A 246 5.35 21.09 9.60
C SER A 246 4.85 19.74 9.10
N SER A 247 3.71 19.76 8.41
CA SER A 247 3.09 18.56 7.86
C SER A 247 2.53 18.80 6.47
N ILE A 248 2.54 17.77 5.65
CA ILE A 248 1.68 17.69 4.47
C ILE A 248 0.25 17.44 4.97
N SER A 249 -0.70 18.28 4.57
CA SER A 249 -2.08 18.20 5.04
C SER A 249 -3.06 18.17 3.88
N LEU A 250 -4.00 17.24 3.92
CA LEU A 250 -5.19 17.22 3.07
C LEU A 250 -6.40 17.60 3.94
N SER A 251 -6.99 18.74 3.63
CA SER A 251 -8.18 19.24 4.33
C SER A 251 -9.40 18.36 4.08
N ALA A 252 -10.47 18.53 4.87
CA ALA A 252 -11.74 17.86 4.61
C ALA A 252 -12.26 18.13 3.19
N GLN A 253 -12.05 19.35 2.67
CA GLN A 253 -12.43 19.72 1.32
C GLN A 253 -11.57 19.00 0.26
N ASP A 254 -10.26 18.90 0.48
CA ASP A 254 -9.36 18.16 -0.43
C ASP A 254 -9.78 16.68 -0.50
N LEU A 255 -10.05 16.08 0.66
CA LEU A 255 -10.46 14.68 0.78
C LEU A 255 -11.84 14.43 0.16
N GLY A 256 -12.80 15.33 0.38
CA GLY A 256 -14.13 15.24 -0.24
C GLY A 256 -14.08 15.43 -1.75
N LYS A 257 -13.18 16.29 -2.27
CA LYS A 257 -12.93 16.39 -3.72
C LYS A 257 -12.32 15.10 -4.26
N PHE A 258 -11.32 14.57 -3.55
CA PHE A 258 -10.64 13.34 -3.92
C PHE A 258 -11.59 12.13 -4.00
N GLU A 259 -12.49 11.99 -3.04
CA GLU A 259 -13.59 11.01 -3.03
C GLU A 259 -14.47 11.13 -4.30
N LYS A 260 -14.96 12.34 -4.58
CA LYS A 260 -15.81 12.61 -5.74
C LYS A 260 -15.11 12.26 -7.05
N ASP A 261 -13.84 12.62 -7.19
CA ASP A 261 -13.06 12.34 -8.40
C ASP A 261 -12.90 10.82 -8.61
N ILE A 262 -12.59 10.07 -7.54
CA ILE A 262 -12.44 8.61 -7.59
C ILE A 262 -13.74 7.93 -8.01
N PHE A 263 -14.85 8.23 -7.32
CA PHE A 263 -16.11 7.54 -7.62
C PHE A 263 -16.73 7.98 -8.94
N SER A 264 -16.49 9.22 -9.37
CA SER A 264 -16.87 9.67 -10.72
C SER A 264 -16.12 8.86 -11.80
N TYR A 265 -14.82 8.62 -11.60
CA TYR A 265 -14.03 7.77 -12.48
C TYR A 265 -14.54 6.32 -12.50
N MET A 266 -14.86 5.75 -11.34
CA MET A 266 -15.39 4.37 -11.25
C MET A 266 -16.73 4.22 -11.98
N VAL A 267 -17.63 5.21 -11.88
CA VAL A 267 -18.94 5.19 -12.58
C VAL A 267 -18.75 5.17 -14.09
N VAL A 268 -17.85 6.00 -14.63
CA VAL A 268 -17.59 6.09 -16.08
C VAL A 268 -17.05 4.77 -16.64
N ASN A 269 -16.20 4.06 -15.88
CA ASN A 269 -15.58 2.82 -16.34
C ASN A 269 -16.44 1.57 -16.13
N ARG A 270 -17.48 1.61 -15.28
CA ARG A 270 -18.46 0.52 -15.16
C ARG A 270 -19.54 0.54 -16.26
N GLN A 271 -19.63 1.61 -17.04
CA GLN A 271 -20.62 1.79 -18.11
C GLN A 271 -20.07 1.49 -19.53
N LYS A 272 -18.79 1.11 -19.64
CA LYS A 272 -18.13 0.71 -20.89
C LYS A 272 -17.82 -0.77 -20.87
#